data_AF-A0A6A3T7M0-F1
#
_entry.id   AF-A0A6A3T7M0-F1
#
_cell.length_a   1.000
_cell.length_b   1.000
_cell.length_c   1.000
_cell.angle_alpha   90.00
_cell.angle_beta   90.00
_cell.angle_gamma   90.00
#
_symmetry.space_group_name_H-M   'P 1'
#
loop_
_entity.id
_entity.type
_entity.pdbx_description
1 polymer ?
#
loop_
_entity_poly.entity_id
_entity_poly.type
_entity_poly.pdbx_seq_one_letter_code
_entity_poly.pdbx_strand_id
1 'polypeptide(L)'
;MGVEYFAVATREVVKTISEKCQVLGKMLEASRVKLHSAQEIAQGSVFSQTPLLQEMNRVFEQLQGSAVDPTMVGGERGKTLFDFVDAETVQSLQQDTLEQTKEVEELLAAHQHAITRIAAIYEFFCTFDKGHAHDVDALVGEHRDLSSIAEEEIKPIEELYDAAVSFFVDMEQCDRFLLQYFTTINDIYPHYEVIFADVQLLFDELRSLRDFYLQFLASYQSVGAELHRRKQYDLKVRQFIEETKAKLAALEHEEIALRSTFCEEHARFLPSTLCPEIQNLPDKFTIVRKISLTKEDVVATQETH
;
A
#
# COMPACT_ATOMS: atom_id res chain seq x y z
N MET A 1 -6.41 66.16 34.61
CA MET A 1 -5.61 65.51 33.53
C MET A 1 -5.28 64.05 33.80
N GLY A 2 -5.34 63.53 35.05
CA GLY A 2 -5.02 62.11 35.31
C GLY A 2 -6.12 61.12 34.93
N VAL A 3 -7.36 61.36 35.36
CA VAL A 3 -8.47 60.37 35.27
C VAL A 3 -8.89 60.05 33.84
N GLU A 4 -9.09 61.09 33.03
CA GLU A 4 -9.47 60.95 31.62
C GLU A 4 -8.38 60.21 30.83
N TYR A 5 -7.10 60.46 31.16
CA TYR A 5 -5.98 59.73 30.57
C TYR A 5 -6.03 58.25 30.92
N PHE A 6 -6.17 57.89 32.20
CA PHE A 6 -6.24 56.48 32.63
C PHE A 6 -7.47 55.78 32.04
N ALA A 7 -8.63 56.42 32.02
CA ALA A 7 -9.82 55.85 31.41
C ALA A 7 -9.61 55.57 29.90
N VAL A 8 -9.08 56.54 29.14
CA VAL A 8 -8.78 56.33 27.72
C VAL A 8 -7.73 55.23 27.52
N ALA A 9 -6.65 55.26 28.29
CA ALA A 9 -5.56 54.28 28.17
C ALA A 9 -6.03 52.86 28.52
N THR A 10 -6.83 52.70 29.59
CA THR A 10 -7.45 51.41 29.96
C THR A 10 -8.35 50.92 28.84
N ARG A 11 -9.18 51.78 28.25
CA ARG A 11 -10.06 51.39 27.14
C ARG A 11 -9.27 50.84 25.95
N GLU A 12 -8.18 51.52 25.55
CA GLU A 12 -7.35 51.10 24.42
C GLU A 12 -6.61 49.79 24.69
N VAL A 13 -6.05 49.61 25.89
CA VAL A 13 -5.34 48.37 26.26
C VAL A 13 -6.33 47.20 26.31
N VAL A 14 -7.48 47.37 26.98
CA VAL A 14 -8.50 46.33 27.08
C VAL A 14 -9.05 45.96 25.70
N LYS A 15 -9.32 46.95 24.85
CA LYS A 15 -9.72 46.72 23.47
C LYS A 15 -8.69 45.88 22.71
N THR A 16 -7.40 46.20 22.85
CA THR A 16 -6.31 45.44 22.23
C THR A 16 -6.27 43.99 22.75
N ILE A 17 -6.45 43.77 24.06
CA ILE A 17 -6.53 42.44 24.67
C ILE A 17 -7.68 41.64 24.07
N SER A 18 -8.88 42.23 24.01
CA SER A 18 -10.07 41.58 23.47
C SER A 18 -9.96 41.28 21.96
N GLU A 19 -9.38 42.19 21.17
CA GLU A 19 -9.11 41.97 19.75
C GLU A 19 -8.12 40.81 19.52
N LYS A 20 -7.00 40.79 20.28
CA LYS A 20 -6.03 39.68 20.23
C LYS A 20 -6.68 38.35 20.62
N CYS A 21 -7.49 38.34 21.68
CA CYS A 21 -8.24 37.16 22.12
C CYS A 21 -9.16 36.65 21.00
N GLN A 22 -9.94 37.53 20.36
CA GLN A 22 -10.84 37.17 19.28
C GLN A 22 -10.09 36.60 18.06
N VAL A 23 -8.99 37.23 17.65
CA VAL A 23 -8.17 36.77 16.51
C VAL A 23 -7.57 35.40 16.82
N LEU A 24 -6.97 35.23 18.00
CA LEU A 24 -6.37 33.97 18.43
C LEU A 24 -7.42 32.84 18.47
N GLY A 25 -8.62 33.12 18.98
CA GLY A 25 -9.73 32.16 19.01
C GLY A 25 -10.12 31.66 17.61
N LYS A 26 -10.23 32.57 16.64
CA LYS A 26 -10.51 32.20 15.23
C LYS A 26 -9.39 31.35 14.62
N MET A 27 -8.13 31.71 14.87
CA MET A 27 -6.98 30.96 14.35
C MET A 27 -6.85 29.57 14.98
N LEU A 28 -7.12 29.46 16.28
CA LEU A 28 -7.14 28.19 17.00
C LEU A 28 -8.22 27.26 16.43
N GLU A 29 -9.43 27.77 16.20
CA GLU A 29 -10.52 26.97 15.66
C GLU A 29 -10.24 26.50 14.23
N ALA A 30 -9.72 27.39 13.37
CA ALA A 30 -9.28 27.01 12.04
C ALA A 30 -8.20 25.91 12.06
N SER A 31 -7.27 25.97 13.02
CA SER A 31 -6.21 24.97 13.18
C SER A 31 -6.78 23.63 13.68
N ARG A 32 -7.75 23.64 14.59
CA ARG A 32 -8.46 22.43 15.04
C ARG A 32 -9.19 21.73 13.90
N VAL A 33 -9.89 22.48 13.06
CA VAL A 33 -10.57 21.92 11.87
C VAL A 33 -9.55 21.24 10.94
N LYS A 34 -8.40 21.88 10.70
CA LYS A 34 -7.31 21.29 9.89
C LYS A 34 -6.77 19.99 10.50
N LEU A 35 -6.49 19.98 11.80
CA LEU A 35 -6.02 18.76 12.49
C LEU A 35 -7.07 17.65 12.41
N HIS A 36 -8.33 17.98 12.68
CA HIS A 36 -9.41 17.00 12.67
C HIS A 36 -9.56 16.36 11.27
N SER A 37 -9.55 17.17 10.23
CA SER A 37 -9.56 16.68 8.84
C SER A 37 -8.36 15.77 8.53
N ALA A 38 -7.14 16.14 8.98
CA ALA A 38 -5.97 15.30 8.80
C ALA A 38 -6.08 13.97 9.57
N GLN A 39 -6.62 13.99 10.80
CA GLN A 39 -6.87 12.78 11.59
C GLN A 39 -7.90 11.85 10.93
N GLU A 40 -8.98 12.40 10.38
CA GLU A 40 -9.98 11.60 9.65
C GLU A 40 -9.38 10.94 8.40
N ILE A 41 -8.59 11.68 7.63
CA ILE A 41 -7.90 11.15 6.45
C ILE A 41 -6.91 10.07 6.87
N ALA A 42 -6.06 10.32 7.87
CA ALA A 42 -5.09 9.33 8.36
C ALA A 42 -5.79 8.06 8.88
N GLN A 43 -6.89 8.21 9.62
CA GLN A 43 -7.65 7.06 10.13
C GLN A 43 -8.31 6.26 9.00
N GLY A 44 -8.88 6.95 7.99
CA GLY A 44 -9.61 6.32 6.90
C GLY A 44 -8.69 5.69 5.84
N SER A 45 -7.54 6.31 5.56
CA SER A 45 -6.65 5.92 4.46
C SER A 45 -5.33 5.31 4.90
N VAL A 46 -4.78 5.64 6.07
CA VAL A 46 -3.48 5.11 6.50
C VAL A 46 -3.67 4.00 7.53
N PHE A 47 -4.22 4.34 8.69
CA PHE A 47 -4.26 3.42 9.84
C PHE A 47 -5.21 2.23 9.62
N SER A 48 -6.28 2.43 8.85
CA SER A 48 -7.19 1.35 8.44
C SER A 48 -6.49 0.25 7.62
N GLN A 49 -5.38 0.58 6.95
CA GLN A 49 -4.63 -0.32 6.08
C GLN A 49 -3.51 -1.07 6.80
N THR A 50 -3.12 -0.67 8.01
CA THR A 50 -2.09 -1.33 8.83
C THR A 50 -2.21 -2.86 8.94
N PRO A 51 -3.43 -3.47 9.02
CA PRO A 51 -3.56 -4.93 9.01
C PRO A 51 -2.96 -5.62 7.78
N LEU A 52 -2.81 -4.92 6.64
CA LEU A 52 -2.21 -5.45 5.42
C LEU A 52 -0.78 -5.96 5.65
N LEU A 53 -0.01 -5.31 6.52
CA LEU A 53 1.35 -5.74 6.85
C LEU A 53 1.34 -7.12 7.53
N GLN A 54 0.37 -7.37 8.41
CA GLN A 54 0.20 -8.67 9.04
C GLN A 54 -0.31 -9.72 8.04
N GLU A 55 -1.20 -9.32 7.12
CA GLU A 55 -1.66 -10.20 6.05
C GLU A 55 -0.52 -10.63 5.13
N MET A 56 0.36 -9.70 4.75
CA MET A 56 1.55 -10.00 3.95
C MET A 56 2.45 -11.02 4.65
N ASN A 57 2.72 -10.83 5.95
CA ASN A 57 3.52 -11.77 6.74
C ASN A 57 2.89 -13.18 6.76
N ARG A 58 1.56 -13.27 6.88
CA ARG A 58 0.85 -14.57 6.81
C ARG A 58 1.00 -15.23 5.44
N VAL A 59 1.00 -14.46 4.36
CA VAL A 59 1.25 -15.00 3.01
C VAL A 59 2.68 -15.53 2.91
N PHE A 60 3.66 -14.82 3.47
CA PHE A 60 5.05 -15.26 3.51
C PHE A 60 5.21 -16.56 4.32
N GLU A 61 4.56 -16.66 5.48
CA GLU A 61 4.52 -17.90 6.27
C GLU A 61 3.92 -19.07 5.48
N GLN A 62 2.84 -18.82 4.72
CA GLN A 62 2.23 -19.84 3.85
C GLN A 62 3.17 -20.29 2.73
N LEU A 63 3.89 -19.35 2.11
CA LEU A 63 4.89 -19.65 1.07
C LEU A 63 6.05 -20.48 1.64
N GLN A 64 6.52 -20.16 2.84
CA GLN A 64 7.58 -20.91 3.53
C GLN A 64 7.10 -22.30 3.94
N GLY A 65 5.84 -22.45 4.35
CA GLY A 65 5.24 -23.75 4.66
C GLY A 65 4.95 -24.63 3.45
N SER A 66 4.97 -24.07 2.24
CA SER A 66 4.60 -24.75 1.00
C SER A 66 5.82 -25.38 0.32
N ALA A 67 6.07 -26.65 0.61
CA ALA A 67 7.16 -27.41 0.00
C ALA A 67 6.97 -27.60 -1.52
N VAL A 68 8.07 -27.46 -2.27
CA VAL A 68 8.10 -27.67 -3.71
C VAL A 68 8.49 -29.10 -4.05
N ASP A 69 7.77 -29.73 -4.99
CA ASP A 69 8.09 -31.08 -5.46
C ASP A 69 9.49 -31.08 -6.09
N PRO A 70 10.45 -31.90 -5.61
CA PRO A 70 11.81 -31.96 -6.16
C PRO A 70 11.84 -32.22 -7.66
N THR A 71 10.85 -32.95 -8.20
CA THR A 71 10.77 -33.24 -9.64
C THR A 71 10.50 -31.99 -10.48
N MET A 72 10.01 -30.91 -9.88
CA MET A 72 9.77 -29.62 -10.54
C MET A 72 10.97 -28.68 -10.46
N VAL A 73 11.95 -28.96 -9.59
CA VAL A 73 13.10 -28.09 -9.30
C VAL A 73 14.43 -28.83 -9.51
N GLY A 74 14.53 -29.62 -10.59
CA GLY A 74 15.78 -30.29 -10.96
C GLY A 74 16.29 -31.34 -9.95
N GLY A 75 15.44 -31.80 -9.03
CA GLY A 75 15.79 -32.76 -7.99
C GLY A 75 16.21 -32.15 -6.65
N GLU A 76 16.24 -30.82 -6.53
CA GLU A 76 16.56 -30.14 -5.27
C GLU A 76 15.50 -30.44 -4.19
N ARG A 77 15.95 -30.72 -2.97
CA ARG A 77 15.08 -31.05 -1.83
C ARG A 77 15.04 -29.90 -0.84
N GLY A 78 13.93 -29.77 -0.13
CA GLY A 78 13.76 -28.78 0.93
C GLY A 78 13.46 -27.37 0.42
N LYS A 79 13.29 -27.19 -0.90
CA LYS A 79 12.80 -25.94 -1.47
C LYS A 79 11.33 -25.72 -1.13
N THR A 80 10.98 -24.47 -0.94
CA THR A 80 9.65 -23.95 -0.64
C THR A 80 9.27 -22.93 -1.70
N LEU A 81 7.99 -22.55 -1.79
CA LEU A 81 7.58 -21.50 -2.72
C LEU A 81 8.23 -20.15 -2.37
N PHE A 82 8.59 -19.95 -1.11
CA PHE A 82 9.28 -18.76 -0.66
C PHE A 82 10.66 -18.57 -1.29
N ASP A 83 11.37 -19.66 -1.62
CA ASP A 83 12.69 -19.60 -2.28
C ASP A 83 12.63 -19.00 -3.70
N PHE A 84 11.42 -18.82 -4.25
CA PHE A 84 11.18 -18.26 -5.59
C PHE A 84 10.60 -16.84 -5.54
N VAL A 85 10.59 -16.24 -4.35
CA VAL A 85 10.05 -14.89 -4.11
C VAL A 85 11.19 -13.96 -3.70
N ASP A 86 11.17 -12.74 -4.21
CA ASP A 86 12.06 -11.67 -3.79
C ASP A 86 11.61 -11.08 -2.45
N ALA A 87 11.91 -11.81 -1.37
CA ALA A 87 11.50 -11.43 -0.02
C ALA A 87 12.20 -10.17 0.49
N GLU A 88 13.42 -9.88 0.03
CA GLU A 88 14.18 -8.71 0.46
C GLU A 88 13.50 -7.42 -0.01
N THR A 89 13.10 -7.36 -1.28
CA THR A 89 12.37 -6.21 -1.83
C THR A 89 11.04 -5.98 -1.11
N VAL A 90 10.28 -7.04 -0.82
CA VAL A 90 8.99 -6.91 -0.11
C VAL A 90 9.19 -6.47 1.33
N GLN A 91 10.22 -6.98 2.02
CA GLN A 91 10.54 -6.54 3.39
C GLN A 91 10.96 -5.07 3.43
N SER A 92 11.73 -4.60 2.45
CA SER A 92 12.06 -3.17 2.31
C SER A 92 10.78 -2.35 2.19
N LEU A 93 9.86 -2.74 1.31
CA LEU A 93 8.59 -2.03 1.12
C LEU A 93 7.72 -2.02 2.39
N GLN A 94 7.68 -3.12 3.14
CA GLN A 94 6.99 -3.18 4.44
C GLN A 94 7.63 -2.24 5.46
N GLN A 95 8.96 -2.15 5.49
CA GLN A 95 9.69 -1.25 6.38
C GLN A 95 9.43 0.22 6.02
N ASP A 96 9.50 0.57 4.73
CA ASP A 96 9.21 1.92 4.25
C ASP A 96 7.77 2.32 4.61
N THR A 97 6.81 1.40 4.45
CA THR A 97 5.41 1.62 4.83
C THR A 97 5.26 1.90 6.34
N LEU A 98 5.98 1.15 7.18
CA LEU A 98 5.97 1.33 8.64
C LEU A 98 6.58 2.67 9.04
N GLU A 99 7.70 3.05 8.44
CA GLU A 99 8.39 4.31 8.71
C GLU A 99 7.52 5.50 8.32
N GLN A 100 6.93 5.48 7.13
CA GLN A 100 6.05 6.54 6.67
C GLN A 100 4.74 6.62 7.49
N THR A 101 4.18 5.48 7.91
CA THR A 101 3.03 5.46 8.83
C THR A 101 3.38 6.10 10.18
N LYS A 102 4.57 5.80 10.72
CA LYS A 102 5.06 6.40 11.97
C LYS A 102 5.29 7.90 11.85
N GLU A 103 5.82 8.35 10.71
CA GLU A 103 6.01 9.77 10.44
C GLU A 103 4.66 10.52 10.41
N VAL A 104 3.60 9.92 9.85
CA VAL A 104 2.22 10.46 9.94
C VAL A 104 1.78 10.63 11.40
N GLU A 105 2.00 9.60 12.25
CA GLU A 105 1.66 9.67 13.68
C GLU A 105 2.42 10.79 14.40
N GLU A 106 3.70 10.95 14.11
CA GLU A 106 4.54 11.99 14.68
C GLU A 106 4.09 13.40 14.27
N LEU A 107 3.74 13.60 13.00
CA LEU A 107 3.20 14.88 12.50
C LEU A 107 1.85 15.22 13.15
N LEU A 108 0.95 14.24 13.27
CA LEU A 108 -0.34 14.42 13.95
C LEU A 108 -0.13 14.76 15.43
N ALA A 109 0.80 14.08 16.12
CA ALA A 109 1.12 14.33 17.51
C ALA A 109 1.73 15.73 17.71
N ALA A 110 2.64 16.15 16.84
CA ALA A 110 3.24 17.49 16.88
C ALA A 110 2.20 18.60 16.64
N HIS A 111 1.32 18.41 15.66
CA HIS A 111 0.21 19.34 15.38
C HIS A 111 -0.77 19.42 16.57
N GLN A 112 -1.16 18.28 17.14
CA GLN A 112 -2.00 18.22 18.33
C GLN A 112 -1.34 18.91 19.52
N HIS A 113 -0.04 18.70 19.74
CA HIS A 113 0.72 19.35 20.80
C HIS A 113 0.69 20.88 20.63
N ALA A 114 0.99 21.38 19.43
CA ALA A 114 0.94 22.82 19.13
C ALA A 114 -0.44 23.42 19.42
N ILE A 115 -1.53 22.75 18.99
CA ILE A 115 -2.91 23.18 19.28
C ILE A 115 -3.20 23.20 20.78
N THR A 116 -2.77 22.18 21.53
CA THR A 116 -2.96 22.14 22.99
C THR A 116 -2.24 23.29 23.67
N ARG A 117 -1.03 23.64 23.23
CA ARG A 117 -0.27 24.78 23.77
C ARG A 117 -0.92 26.12 23.43
N ILE A 118 -1.38 26.31 22.20
CA ILE A 118 -2.13 27.51 21.77
C ILE A 118 -3.43 27.63 22.56
N ALA A 119 -4.17 26.53 22.76
CA ALA A 119 -5.40 26.52 23.53
C ALA A 119 -5.20 26.94 24.99
N ALA A 120 -4.11 26.52 25.63
CA ALA A 120 -3.76 26.95 26.98
C ALA A 120 -3.44 28.46 27.04
N ILE A 121 -2.73 28.99 26.04
CA ILE A 121 -2.45 30.43 25.94
C ILE A 121 -3.75 31.22 25.70
N TYR A 122 -4.62 30.72 24.83
CA TYR A 122 -5.93 31.32 24.57
C TYR A 122 -6.81 31.33 25.83
N GLU A 123 -6.83 30.23 26.60
CA GLU A 123 -7.55 30.18 27.87
C GLU A 123 -7.00 31.20 28.87
N PHE A 124 -5.67 31.35 28.94
CA PHE A 124 -5.03 32.41 29.71
C PHE A 124 -5.51 33.79 29.24
N PHE A 125 -5.55 34.08 27.94
CA PHE A 125 -6.05 35.36 27.41
C PHE A 125 -7.50 35.63 27.83
N CYS A 126 -8.37 34.61 27.83
CA CYS A 126 -9.75 34.73 28.30
C CYS A 126 -9.89 34.95 29.81
N THR A 127 -8.85 34.75 30.63
CA THR A 127 -8.96 34.99 32.09
C THR A 127 -9.14 36.46 32.43
N PHE A 128 -8.56 37.36 31.64
CA PHE A 128 -8.73 38.80 31.82
C PHE A 128 -10.18 39.23 31.58
N ASP A 129 -10.76 38.84 30.44
CA ASP A 129 -12.17 39.14 30.13
C ASP A 129 -13.10 38.57 31.21
N LYS A 130 -12.86 37.34 31.69
CA LYS A 130 -13.69 36.73 32.75
C LYS A 130 -13.54 37.44 34.10
N GLY A 131 -12.34 37.92 34.43
CA GLY A 131 -12.03 38.57 35.70
C GLY A 131 -12.48 40.03 35.77
N HIS A 132 -12.47 40.74 34.64
CA HIS A 132 -12.62 42.19 34.61
C HIS A 132 -13.74 42.71 33.68
N ALA A 133 -14.51 41.86 32.99
CA ALA A 133 -15.57 42.31 32.08
C ALA A 133 -16.56 43.30 32.73
N HIS A 134 -16.97 43.03 33.97
CA HIS A 134 -17.89 43.91 34.69
C HIS A 134 -17.23 45.26 35.03
N ASP A 135 -15.97 45.25 35.45
CA ASP A 135 -15.24 46.47 35.82
C ASP A 135 -14.93 47.32 34.59
N VAL A 136 -14.58 46.70 33.46
CA VAL A 136 -14.37 47.37 32.18
C VAL A 136 -15.66 48.07 31.72
N ASP A 137 -16.80 47.38 31.73
CA ASP A 137 -18.09 47.94 31.32
C ASP A 137 -18.55 49.07 32.25
N ALA A 138 -18.46 48.85 33.57
CA ALA A 138 -18.88 49.81 34.58
C ALA A 138 -17.98 51.06 34.65
N LEU A 139 -16.66 50.89 34.53
CA LEU A 139 -15.70 51.97 34.78
C LEU A 139 -15.29 52.70 33.50
N VAL A 140 -15.23 52.00 32.36
CA VAL A 140 -14.60 52.52 31.14
C VAL A 140 -15.38 52.19 29.85
N GLY A 141 -16.62 51.67 29.97
CA GLY A 141 -17.46 51.28 28.83
C GLY A 141 -17.57 52.37 27.75
N GLU A 142 -17.75 51.96 26.49
CA GLU A 142 -17.72 52.87 25.32
C GLU A 142 -18.76 54.01 25.39
N HIS A 143 -19.83 53.82 26.17
CA HIS A 143 -20.92 54.79 26.34
C HIS A 143 -20.79 55.67 27.58
N ARG A 144 -19.71 55.52 28.36
CA ARG A 144 -19.49 56.29 29.59
C ARG A 144 -18.94 57.67 29.27
N ASP A 145 -19.61 58.70 29.78
CA ASP A 145 -19.15 60.09 29.67
C ASP A 145 -17.97 60.32 30.62
N LEU A 146 -16.78 60.48 30.06
CA LEU A 146 -15.52 60.68 30.80
C LEU A 146 -15.53 61.95 31.64
N SER A 147 -16.39 62.92 31.31
CA SER A 147 -16.54 64.17 32.06
C SER A 147 -17.37 64.02 33.35
N SER A 148 -18.01 62.86 33.55
CA SER A 148 -18.87 62.55 34.70
C SER A 148 -18.24 61.65 35.77
N ILE A 149 -16.97 61.29 35.61
CA ILE A 149 -16.25 60.37 36.52
C ILE A 149 -16.04 61.06 37.88
N ALA A 150 -16.54 60.45 38.95
CA ALA A 150 -16.37 60.96 40.31
C ALA A 150 -14.94 60.73 40.83
N GLU A 151 -14.45 61.57 41.74
CA GLU A 151 -13.11 61.39 42.35
C GLU A 151 -12.94 60.02 43.04
N GLU A 152 -14.04 59.42 43.51
CA GLU A 152 -14.05 58.09 44.14
C GLU A 152 -13.78 56.94 43.16
N GLU A 153 -13.95 57.17 41.85
CA GLU A 153 -13.80 56.16 40.79
C GLU A 153 -12.40 56.16 40.15
N ILE A 154 -11.58 57.16 40.49
CA ILE A 154 -10.21 57.30 39.97
C ILE A 154 -9.36 56.08 40.36
N LYS A 155 -9.41 55.71 41.64
CA LYS A 155 -8.58 54.62 42.17
C LYS A 155 -8.94 53.25 41.55
N PRO A 156 -10.22 52.86 41.43
CA PRO A 156 -10.59 51.66 40.67
C PRO A 156 -10.14 51.67 39.20
N ILE A 157 -10.17 52.82 38.52
CA ILE A 157 -9.70 52.95 37.13
C ILE A 157 -8.18 52.77 37.04
N GLU A 158 -7.42 53.33 37.97
CA GLU A 158 -5.96 53.13 38.06
C GLU A 158 -5.61 51.66 38.35
N GLU A 159 -6.29 51.02 39.31
CA GLU A 159 -6.08 49.60 39.61
C GLU A 159 -6.40 48.69 38.41
N LEU A 160 -7.47 49.00 37.66
CA LEU A 160 -7.83 48.28 36.44
C LEU A 160 -6.80 48.53 35.32
N TYR A 161 -6.30 49.75 35.18
CA TYR A 161 -5.24 50.09 34.22
C TYR A 161 -3.97 49.27 34.50
N ASP A 162 -3.51 49.26 35.75
CA ASP A 162 -2.30 48.53 36.16
C ASP A 162 -2.46 47.03 35.92
N ALA A 163 -3.65 46.47 36.22
CA ALA A 163 -3.97 45.08 35.92
C ALA A 163 -3.94 44.80 34.41
N ALA A 164 -4.56 45.66 33.59
CA ALA A 164 -4.61 45.53 32.14
C ALA A 164 -3.21 45.63 31.51
N VAL A 165 -2.37 46.56 31.97
CA VAL A 165 -0.99 46.72 31.49
C VAL A 165 -0.14 45.53 31.90
N SER A 166 -0.22 45.07 33.15
CA SER A 166 0.49 43.87 33.60
C SER A 166 0.11 42.64 32.77
N PHE A 167 -1.20 42.46 32.53
CA PHE A 167 -1.70 41.36 31.70
C PHE A 167 -1.22 41.47 30.25
N PHE A 168 -1.24 42.67 29.67
CA PHE A 168 -0.76 42.92 28.32
C PHE A 168 0.72 42.54 28.17
N VAL A 169 1.56 42.84 29.17
CA VAL A 169 2.97 42.43 29.17
C VAL A 169 3.12 40.90 29.17
N ASP A 170 2.28 40.18 29.92
CA ASP A 170 2.28 38.71 29.91
C ASP A 170 1.78 38.15 28.56
N MET A 171 0.85 38.81 27.90
CA MET A 171 0.42 38.44 26.54
C MET A 171 1.55 38.59 25.52
N GLU A 172 2.31 39.69 25.56
CA GLU A 172 3.45 39.92 24.67
C GLU A 172 4.54 38.84 24.85
N GLN A 173 4.73 38.33 26.07
CA GLN A 173 5.62 37.18 26.30
C GLN A 173 5.08 35.89 25.64
N CYS A 174 3.76 35.73 25.55
CA CYS A 174 3.13 34.59 24.90
C CYS A 174 3.26 34.64 23.36
N ASP A 175 3.35 35.82 22.76
CA ASP A 175 3.34 36.00 21.30
C ASP A 175 4.50 35.25 20.61
N ARG A 176 5.68 35.20 21.22
CA ARG A 176 6.82 34.43 20.69
C ARG A 176 6.49 32.93 20.59
N PHE A 177 5.80 32.39 21.60
CA PHE A 177 5.42 30.99 21.61
C PHE A 177 4.28 30.72 20.62
N LEU A 178 3.30 31.62 20.54
CA LEU A 178 2.22 31.54 19.55
C LEU A 178 2.78 31.52 18.13
N LEU A 179 3.71 32.41 17.81
CA LEU A 179 4.38 32.44 16.52
C LEU A 179 5.07 31.11 16.21
N GLN A 180 5.81 30.56 17.18
CA GLN A 180 6.47 29.27 17.02
C GLN A 180 5.46 28.15 16.72
N TYR A 181 4.40 28.02 17.53
CA TYR A 181 3.41 26.95 17.34
C TYR A 181 2.63 27.09 16.03
N PHE A 182 2.24 28.31 15.64
CA PHE A 182 1.58 28.52 14.35
C PHE A 182 2.51 28.27 13.17
N THR A 183 3.80 28.59 13.30
CA THR A 183 4.81 28.24 12.28
C THR A 183 4.88 26.72 12.13
N THR A 184 5.02 25.98 13.24
CA THR A 184 5.00 24.52 13.23
C THR A 184 3.75 23.95 12.56
N ILE A 185 2.55 24.48 12.86
CA ILE A 185 1.30 24.04 12.22
C ILE A 185 1.31 24.32 10.70
N ASN A 186 1.77 25.50 10.30
CA ASN A 186 1.83 25.89 8.89
C ASN A 186 2.88 25.12 8.10
N ASP A 187 3.96 24.67 8.74
CA ASP A 187 4.97 23.80 8.12
C ASP A 187 4.46 22.36 7.99
N ILE A 188 3.76 21.84 9.01
CA ILE A 188 3.21 20.48 9.00
C ILE A 188 2.09 20.34 7.96
N TYR A 189 1.24 21.36 7.78
CA TYR A 189 0.00 21.18 7.02
C TYR A 189 0.22 20.79 5.54
N PRO A 190 1.13 21.42 4.77
CA PRO A 190 1.46 20.96 3.42
C PRO A 190 2.08 19.57 3.37
N HIS A 191 2.73 19.12 4.45
CA HIS A 191 3.35 17.80 4.51
C HIS A 191 2.32 16.68 4.57
N TYR A 192 1.12 16.91 5.11
CA TYR A 192 0.05 15.91 5.11
C TYR A 192 -0.32 15.42 3.71
N GLU A 193 -0.47 16.33 2.74
CA GLU A 193 -0.88 15.92 1.39
C GLU A 193 0.13 14.99 0.73
N VAL A 194 1.43 15.30 0.90
CA VAL A 194 2.52 14.51 0.33
C VAL A 194 2.60 13.16 1.03
N ILE A 195 2.70 13.15 2.36
CA ILE A 195 2.89 11.90 3.10
C ILE A 195 1.68 10.97 3.00
N PHE A 196 0.45 11.49 2.94
CA PHE A 196 -0.73 10.66 2.74
C PHE A 196 -0.73 10.01 1.36
N ALA A 197 -0.32 10.73 0.32
CA ALA A 197 -0.19 10.17 -1.02
C ALA A 197 0.90 9.08 -1.07
N ASP A 198 2.06 9.33 -0.48
CA ASP A 198 3.18 8.39 -0.48
C ASP A 198 2.84 7.11 0.29
N VAL A 199 2.25 7.23 1.49
CA VAL A 199 1.80 6.07 2.27
C VAL A 199 0.72 5.28 1.53
N GLN A 200 -0.22 5.96 0.87
CA GLN A 200 -1.26 5.30 0.09
C GLN A 200 -0.66 4.46 -1.06
N LEU A 201 0.33 5.00 -1.78
CA LEU A 201 1.02 4.28 -2.85
C LEU A 201 1.72 3.03 -2.34
N LEU A 202 2.42 3.13 -1.20
CA LEU A 202 3.09 1.99 -0.57
C LEU A 202 2.11 0.88 -0.18
N PHE A 203 0.96 1.24 0.42
CA PHE A 203 -0.06 0.25 0.76
C PHE A 203 -0.73 -0.36 -0.49
N ASP A 204 -0.92 0.41 -1.55
CA ASP A 204 -1.47 -0.10 -2.82
C ASP A 204 -0.52 -1.11 -3.48
N GLU A 205 0.79 -0.85 -3.44
CA GLU A 205 1.81 -1.78 -3.92
C GLU A 205 1.87 -3.05 -3.08
N LEU A 206 1.87 -2.94 -1.75
CA LEU A 206 1.80 -4.09 -0.85
C LEU A 206 0.53 -4.92 -1.09
N ARG A 207 -0.61 -4.28 -1.37
CA ARG A 207 -1.86 -4.98 -1.66
C ARG A 207 -1.74 -5.78 -2.94
N SER A 208 -1.18 -5.16 -3.99
CA SER A 208 -0.94 -5.82 -5.27
C SER A 208 -0.04 -7.05 -5.11
N LEU A 209 1.06 -6.91 -4.34
CA LEU A 209 1.97 -8.01 -4.05
C LEU A 209 1.31 -9.13 -3.26
N ARG A 210 0.51 -8.80 -2.24
CA ARG A 210 -0.24 -9.80 -1.46
C ARG A 210 -1.14 -10.61 -2.38
N ASP A 211 -1.92 -9.93 -3.22
CA ASP A 211 -2.87 -10.58 -4.13
C ASP A 211 -2.13 -11.43 -5.17
N PHE A 212 -1.01 -10.95 -5.68
CA PHE A 212 -0.12 -11.71 -6.56
C PHE A 212 0.37 -13.00 -5.89
N TYR A 213 0.87 -12.93 -4.66
CA TYR A 213 1.39 -14.12 -3.96
C TYR A 213 0.30 -15.11 -3.54
N LEU A 214 -0.88 -14.63 -3.18
CA LEU A 214 -2.05 -15.49 -2.98
C LEU A 214 -2.43 -16.22 -4.27
N GLN A 215 -2.41 -15.52 -5.41
CA GLN A 215 -2.66 -16.14 -6.70
C GLN A 215 -1.55 -17.13 -7.08
N PHE A 216 -0.29 -16.81 -6.79
CA PHE A 216 0.84 -17.72 -6.99
C PHE A 216 0.67 -19.03 -6.20
N LEU A 217 0.30 -18.94 -4.92
CA LEU A 217 -0.02 -20.09 -4.08
C LEU A 217 -1.14 -20.95 -4.68
N ALA A 218 -2.26 -20.33 -5.05
CA ALA A 218 -3.40 -21.03 -5.64
C ALA A 218 -3.04 -21.68 -6.98
N SER A 219 -2.28 -20.98 -7.82
CA SER A 219 -1.80 -21.50 -9.10
C SER A 219 -0.87 -22.69 -8.90
N TYR A 220 0.05 -22.65 -7.93
CA TYR A 220 0.95 -23.76 -7.64
C TYR A 220 0.19 -25.03 -7.23
N GLN A 221 -0.86 -24.91 -6.41
CA GLN A 221 -1.71 -26.04 -6.01
C GLN A 221 -2.33 -26.77 -7.22
N SER A 222 -2.60 -26.05 -8.32
CA SER A 222 -3.15 -26.63 -9.55
C SER A 222 -2.11 -27.38 -10.41
N VAL A 223 -0.80 -27.10 -10.23
CA VAL A 223 0.25 -27.64 -11.09
C VAL A 223 0.35 -29.16 -10.97
N GLY A 224 0.20 -29.73 -9.77
CA GLY A 224 0.24 -31.17 -9.56
C GLY A 224 -0.82 -31.92 -10.39
N ALA A 225 -2.05 -31.41 -10.39
CA ALA A 225 -3.14 -31.97 -11.19
C ALA A 225 -2.86 -31.88 -12.69
N GLU A 226 -2.33 -30.74 -13.16
CA GLU A 226 -1.96 -30.55 -14.56
C GLU A 226 -0.82 -31.47 -15.00
N LEU A 227 0.23 -31.63 -14.18
CA LEU A 227 1.32 -32.57 -14.44
C LEU A 227 0.82 -34.02 -14.49
N HIS A 228 -0.09 -34.40 -13.59
CA HIS A 228 -0.71 -35.71 -13.61
C HIS A 228 -1.52 -35.93 -14.90
N ARG A 229 -2.34 -34.95 -15.30
CA ARG A 229 -3.10 -34.99 -16.55
C ARG A 229 -2.20 -35.20 -17.77
N ARG A 230 -1.07 -34.48 -17.85
CA ARG A 230 -0.08 -34.65 -18.93
C ARG A 230 0.53 -36.04 -18.94
N LYS A 231 0.90 -36.59 -17.77
CA LYS A 231 1.40 -37.97 -17.65
C LYS A 231 0.38 -39.00 -18.13
N GLN A 232 -0.90 -38.85 -17.76
CA GLN A 232 -1.96 -39.74 -18.23
C GLN A 232 -2.16 -39.68 -19.74
N TYR A 233 -2.12 -38.48 -20.33
CA TYR A 233 -2.18 -38.31 -21.77
C TYR A 233 -1.01 -39.02 -22.46
N ASP A 234 0.22 -38.81 -21.99
CA ASP A 234 1.40 -39.47 -22.55
C ASP A 234 1.31 -41.00 -22.48
N LEU A 235 0.81 -41.56 -21.37
CA LEU A 235 0.58 -42.99 -21.23
C LEU A 235 -0.45 -43.51 -22.24
N LYS A 236 -1.58 -42.81 -22.40
CA LYS A 236 -2.61 -43.17 -23.38
C LYS A 236 -2.08 -43.15 -24.81
N VAL A 237 -1.32 -42.11 -25.17
CA VAL A 237 -0.70 -42.00 -26.49
C VAL A 237 0.30 -43.13 -26.73
N ARG A 238 1.15 -43.46 -25.75
CA ARG A 238 2.08 -44.59 -25.85
C ARG A 238 1.34 -45.91 -26.02
N GLN A 239 0.31 -46.16 -25.23
CA GLN A 239 -0.51 -47.36 -25.35
C GLN A 239 -1.13 -47.48 -26.75
N PHE A 240 -1.73 -46.39 -27.26
CA PHE A 240 -2.32 -46.37 -28.60
C PHE A 240 -1.28 -46.64 -29.70
N ILE A 241 -0.07 -46.09 -29.57
CA ILE A 241 1.04 -46.35 -30.51
C ILE A 241 1.42 -47.82 -30.49
N GLU A 242 1.59 -48.43 -29.31
CA GLU A 242 1.96 -49.85 -29.21
C GLU A 242 0.85 -50.77 -29.73
N GLU A 243 -0.43 -50.48 -29.44
CA GLU A 243 -1.57 -51.20 -30.02
C GLU A 243 -1.60 -51.09 -31.55
N THR A 244 -1.31 -49.90 -32.10
CA THR A 244 -1.26 -49.68 -33.55
C THR A 244 -0.10 -50.42 -34.19
N LYS A 245 1.09 -50.40 -33.58
CA LYS A 245 2.24 -51.19 -34.03
C LYS A 245 1.93 -52.69 -34.05
N ALA A 246 1.29 -53.20 -32.99
CA ALA A 246 0.89 -54.60 -32.91
C ALA A 246 -0.10 -54.98 -34.02
N LYS A 247 -1.09 -54.11 -34.31
CA LYS A 247 -2.03 -54.29 -35.43
C LYS A 247 -1.33 -54.28 -36.79
N LEU A 248 -0.41 -53.34 -37.03
CA LEU A 248 0.37 -53.28 -38.27
C LEU A 248 1.20 -54.55 -38.47
N ALA A 249 1.86 -55.04 -37.41
CA ALA A 249 2.64 -56.28 -37.47
C ALA A 249 1.75 -57.51 -37.72
N ALA A 250 0.53 -57.55 -37.15
CA ALA A 250 -0.42 -58.62 -37.42
C ALA A 250 -0.88 -58.65 -38.88
N LEU A 251 -1.20 -57.49 -39.46
CA LEU A 251 -1.55 -57.36 -40.88
C LEU A 251 -0.40 -57.72 -41.81
N GLU A 252 0.83 -57.32 -41.47
CA GLU A 252 2.05 -57.71 -42.19
C GLU A 252 2.21 -59.25 -42.20
N HIS A 253 2.05 -59.90 -41.04
CA HIS A 253 2.11 -61.35 -40.94
C HIS A 253 0.99 -62.07 -41.71
N GLU A 254 -0.23 -61.54 -41.68
CA GLU A 254 -1.36 -62.09 -42.45
C GLU A 254 -1.11 -62.02 -43.96
N GLU A 255 -0.64 -60.88 -44.46
CA GLU A 255 -0.31 -60.71 -45.89
C GLU A 255 0.85 -61.63 -46.32
N ILE A 256 1.89 -61.78 -45.48
CA ILE A 256 2.97 -62.75 -45.74
C ILE A 256 2.42 -64.17 -45.84
N ALA A 257 1.52 -64.56 -44.93
CA ALA A 257 0.92 -65.90 -44.92
C ALA A 257 0.02 -66.15 -46.16
N LEU A 258 -0.77 -65.15 -46.56
CA LEU A 258 -1.60 -65.21 -47.77
C LEU A 258 -0.73 -65.30 -49.03
N ARG A 259 0.35 -64.50 -49.14
CA ARG A 259 1.31 -64.57 -50.25
C ARG A 259 2.04 -65.91 -50.30
N SER A 260 2.45 -66.46 -49.16
CA SER A 260 3.10 -67.78 -49.09
C SER A 260 2.16 -68.87 -49.58
N THR A 261 0.93 -68.93 -49.06
CA THR A 261 -0.10 -69.89 -49.48
C THR A 261 -0.35 -69.80 -50.99
N PHE A 262 -0.54 -68.58 -51.51
CA PHE A 262 -0.74 -68.36 -52.95
C PHE A 262 0.45 -68.86 -53.77
N CYS A 263 1.69 -68.58 -53.33
CA CYS A 263 2.89 -69.02 -54.04
C CYS A 263 3.02 -70.55 -54.03
N GLU A 264 2.76 -71.20 -52.89
CA GLU A 264 2.80 -72.66 -52.76
C GLU A 264 1.80 -73.34 -53.71
N GLU A 265 0.58 -72.79 -53.82
CA GLU A 265 -0.48 -73.37 -54.64
C GLU A 265 -0.31 -73.09 -56.15
N HIS A 266 0.15 -71.89 -56.50
CA HIS A 266 0.06 -71.38 -57.88
C HIS A 266 1.39 -71.04 -58.55
N ALA A 267 2.46 -70.71 -57.81
CA ALA A 267 3.67 -70.13 -58.42
C ALA A 267 4.36 -71.08 -59.41
N ARG A 268 4.26 -72.40 -59.22
CA ARG A 268 4.82 -73.40 -60.16
C ARG A 268 4.21 -73.34 -61.57
N PHE A 269 3.03 -72.74 -61.71
CA PHE A 269 2.34 -72.60 -62.99
C PHE A 269 2.50 -71.20 -63.61
N LEU A 270 3.17 -70.27 -62.93
CA LEU A 270 3.33 -68.89 -63.36
C LEU A 270 4.81 -68.62 -63.67
N PRO A 271 5.16 -68.15 -64.88
CA PRO A 271 6.53 -67.72 -65.17
C PRO A 271 6.85 -66.49 -64.33
N SER A 272 8.03 -66.46 -63.73
CA SER A 272 8.48 -65.37 -62.83
C SER A 272 8.49 -63.99 -63.47
N THR A 273 8.50 -63.91 -64.80
CA THR A 273 8.45 -62.67 -65.58
C THR A 273 7.06 -62.04 -65.66
N LEU A 274 5.99 -62.75 -65.30
CA LEU A 274 4.62 -62.26 -65.45
C LEU A 274 4.27 -61.19 -64.39
N CYS A 275 4.73 -61.38 -63.16
CA CYS A 275 4.54 -60.43 -62.07
C CYS A 275 5.66 -60.62 -61.03
N PRO A 276 6.77 -59.86 -61.13
CA PRO A 276 7.90 -59.98 -60.21
C PRO A 276 7.51 -59.68 -58.75
N GLU A 277 6.47 -58.86 -58.57
CA GLU A 277 5.98 -58.37 -57.28
C GLU A 277 5.36 -59.47 -56.41
N ILE A 278 4.93 -60.59 -57.00
CA ILE A 278 4.37 -61.74 -56.26
C ILE A 278 5.39 -62.33 -55.28
N GLN A 279 6.70 -62.20 -55.55
CA GLN A 279 7.76 -62.71 -54.68
C GLN A 279 8.28 -61.67 -53.68
N ASN A 280 7.86 -60.41 -53.78
CA ASN A 280 8.31 -59.37 -52.87
C ASN A 280 7.61 -59.50 -51.51
N LEU A 281 8.35 -59.22 -50.43
CA LEU A 281 7.75 -59.03 -49.11
C LEU A 281 6.81 -57.80 -49.13
N PRO A 282 5.76 -57.78 -48.30
CA PRO A 282 4.91 -56.61 -48.18
C PRO A 282 5.68 -55.40 -47.61
N ASP A 283 5.16 -54.21 -47.89
CA ASP A 283 5.74 -52.96 -47.37
C ASP A 283 5.66 -52.91 -45.84
N LYS A 284 6.72 -52.41 -45.23
CA LYS A 284 6.81 -52.25 -43.76
C LYS A 284 6.48 -50.82 -43.35
N PHE A 285 5.52 -50.68 -42.43
CA PHE A 285 5.13 -49.38 -41.88
C PHE A 285 5.75 -49.15 -40.50
N THR A 286 6.22 -47.93 -40.24
CA THR A 286 6.80 -47.53 -38.93
C THR A 286 6.19 -46.23 -38.44
N ILE A 287 5.89 -46.16 -37.13
CA ILE A 287 5.40 -44.95 -36.47
C ILE A 287 6.60 -44.21 -35.85
N VAL A 288 6.82 -42.96 -36.27
CA VAL A 288 7.92 -42.12 -35.79
C VAL A 288 7.37 -40.91 -35.02
N ARG A 289 7.90 -40.64 -33.83
CA ARG A 289 7.58 -39.42 -33.08
C ARG A 289 8.29 -38.24 -33.72
N LYS A 290 7.54 -37.28 -34.25
CA LYS A 290 8.10 -36.01 -34.70
C LYS A 290 8.12 -35.03 -33.53
N ILE A 291 9.31 -34.58 -33.14
CA ILE A 291 9.48 -33.46 -32.23
C ILE A 291 9.46 -32.20 -33.11
N SER A 292 8.40 -31.41 -33.01
CA SER A 292 8.38 -30.09 -33.62
C SER A 292 9.21 -29.15 -32.75
N LEU A 293 10.45 -28.84 -33.16
CA LEU A 293 11.21 -27.76 -32.55
C LEU A 293 10.49 -26.44 -32.85
N THR A 294 10.11 -25.71 -31.81
CA THR A 294 9.64 -24.32 -31.94
C THR A 294 10.82 -23.42 -32.33
N LYS A 295 10.54 -22.32 -33.05
CA LYS A 295 11.50 -21.47 -33.78
C LYS A 295 12.67 -20.86 -32.98
N GLU A 296 12.75 -21.05 -31.67
CA GLU A 296 13.81 -20.45 -30.82
C GLU A 296 15.10 -21.29 -30.79
N ASP A 297 15.06 -22.59 -31.08
CA ASP A 297 16.25 -23.46 -31.01
C ASP A 297 17.18 -23.36 -32.25
N VAL A 298 16.76 -22.65 -33.31
CA VAL A 298 17.55 -22.52 -34.56
C VAL A 298 18.59 -21.41 -34.48
N VAL A 299 18.47 -20.45 -33.55
CA VAL A 299 19.42 -19.33 -33.44
C VAL A 299 20.71 -19.72 -32.71
N ALA A 300 20.65 -20.68 -31.78
CA ALA A 300 21.82 -21.09 -30.99
C ALA A 300 22.85 -21.96 -31.74
N THR A 301 22.55 -22.39 -32.98
CA THR A 301 23.48 -23.21 -33.78
C THR A 301 24.12 -22.48 -34.96
N GLN A 302 23.89 -21.17 -35.12
CA GLN A 302 24.55 -20.36 -36.15
C GLN A 302 25.68 -19.44 -35.63
N GLU A 303 25.96 -19.39 -34.33
CA GLU A 303 27.10 -18.66 -33.76
C GLU A 303 28.23 -19.59 -33.28
N THR A 304 28.57 -20.62 -34.06
CA THR A 304 29.89 -21.28 -33.96
C THR A 304 30.32 -21.73 -35.34
N HIS A 305 30.71 -20.78 -36.19
CA HIS A 305 31.60 -20.99 -37.32
C HIS A 305 32.45 -19.76 -37.57
#